data_AF-A0A9P0FD34-F1
#
_entry.id   AF-A0A9P0FD34-F1
#
_cell.length_a   1.000
_cell.length_b   1.000
_cell.length_c   1.000
_cell.angle_alpha   90.00
_cell.angle_beta   90.00
_cell.angle_gamma   90.00
#
_symmetry.space_group_name_H-M   'P 1'
#
loop_
_entity.id
_entity.type
_entity.pdbx_description
1 polymer ?
#
loop_
_entity_poly.entity_id
_entity_poly.type
_entity_poly.pdbx_seq_one_letter_code
_entity_poly.pdbx_strand_id
1 'polypeptide(L)'
;MKMAEEPDLYPLHRAVFEDDKKTLSRLLRKHDITEKDKHGNTALHLAVMLGRKDCVQLLLKHDAPVKVKNGLGWTVLAEAVSYGNRPTISSLVRKFRQQSREQMEVRRPNLVEALNRIEDFYMELKWDFQSWVPLVSRILPSDICKIYKKGANIRLDTTLVDFSDMRWERGDISFIFNGNSEPNESLTVLDNITKVYQRVKYEESEMEIEDEVDLLMSTDILAAQISTKSISFARAQSGWIFREFKKEIVAGQYDSELYTVHGLMLESRKRREHLSSDDLQKNKALLESFTKGGNMQNFDPNGAPVRRSSLSPPPIKNVTWDQYINSEANNYPRLGRDLVYKESSKSFKATIAMSSEFPLSVEMLINVLEVVAPFKHISKLREFITFKLPAGFPVKIEIPILPTVTAKITFQQFDFRDDISKEMFITPNNYIEDPTRFPDL
;
A
#
# COMPACT_ATOMS: atom_id res chain seq x y z
N MET A 1 -20.09 30.68 42.75
CA MET A 1 -20.54 30.11 41.46
C MET A 1 -19.34 29.35 40.91
N LYS A 2 -19.29 28.03 41.09
CA LYS A 2 -18.23 27.20 40.49
C LYS A 2 -18.43 27.29 38.98
N MET A 3 -17.47 27.85 38.24
CA MET A 3 -17.41 27.65 36.80
C MET A 3 -17.40 26.14 36.60
N ALA A 4 -18.38 25.62 35.86
CA ALA A 4 -18.32 24.23 35.43
C ALA A 4 -17.01 24.10 34.65
N GLU A 5 -16.10 23.24 35.10
CA GLU A 5 -14.93 22.85 34.32
C GLU A 5 -15.47 22.36 32.97
N GLU A 6 -15.14 23.06 31.89
CA GLU A 6 -15.40 22.55 30.55
C GLU A 6 -14.77 21.15 30.46
N PRO A 7 -15.47 20.15 29.88
CA PRO A 7 -14.91 18.82 29.77
C PRO A 7 -13.56 18.93 29.07
N ASP A 8 -12.49 18.39 29.69
CA ASP A 8 -11.14 18.38 29.13
C ASP A 8 -11.17 17.63 27.80
N LEU A 9 -11.28 18.38 26.70
CA LEU A 9 -11.38 17.85 25.35
C LEU A 9 -10.05 17.18 25.00
N TYR A 10 -10.11 15.94 24.53
CA TYR A 10 -8.94 15.13 24.15
C TYR A 10 -7.94 14.86 25.30
N PRO A 11 -8.38 14.23 26.41
CA PRO A 11 -7.55 14.09 27.62
C PRO A 11 -6.33 13.18 27.39
N LEU A 12 -6.43 12.20 26.47
CA LEU A 12 -5.29 11.36 26.07
C LEU A 12 -4.20 12.20 25.39
N HIS A 13 -4.60 13.09 24.48
CA HIS A 13 -3.70 13.95 23.72
C HIS A 13 -2.99 14.94 24.62
N ARG A 14 -3.71 15.56 25.57
CA ARG A 14 -3.13 16.45 26.57
C ARG A 14 -2.09 15.74 27.43
N ALA A 15 -2.41 14.56 27.96
CA ALA A 15 -1.49 13.77 28.77
C ALA A 15 -0.20 13.41 28.00
N VAL A 16 -0.31 13.10 26.71
CA VAL A 16 0.85 12.89 25.83
C VAL A 16 1.64 14.19 25.62
N PHE A 17 0.95 15.31 25.39
CA PHE A 17 1.57 16.60 25.15
C PHE A 17 2.44 17.05 26.34
N GLU A 18 1.90 16.86 27.53
CA GLU A 18 2.53 17.17 28.83
C GLU A 18 3.53 16.10 29.30
N ASP A 19 3.68 14.97 28.57
CA ASP A 19 4.50 13.80 28.93
C ASP A 19 4.11 13.14 30.28
N ASP A 20 2.83 13.26 30.67
CA ASP A 20 2.29 12.63 31.87
C ASP A 20 1.84 11.17 31.59
N LYS A 21 2.83 10.28 31.66
CA LYS A 21 2.66 8.84 31.46
C LYS A 21 1.70 8.19 32.45
N LYS A 22 1.63 8.71 33.69
CA LYS A 22 0.75 8.15 34.73
C LYS A 22 -0.70 8.45 34.42
N THR A 23 -0.99 9.70 34.08
CA THR A 23 -2.33 10.11 33.64
C THR A 23 -2.71 9.41 32.34
N LEU A 24 -1.79 9.34 31.37
CA LEU A 24 -2.02 8.60 30.13
C LEU A 24 -2.42 7.14 30.38
N SER A 25 -1.67 6.40 31.22
CA SER A 25 -1.97 5.01 31.55
C SER A 25 -3.34 4.83 32.22
N ARG A 26 -3.75 5.78 33.07
CA ARG A 26 -5.09 5.77 33.69
C ARG A 26 -6.20 6.03 32.67
N LEU A 27 -5.98 6.97 31.76
CA LEU A 27 -6.96 7.39 30.76
C LEU A 27 -7.17 6.33 29.68
N LEU A 28 -6.13 5.59 29.28
CA LEU A 28 -6.22 4.53 28.26
C LEU A 28 -7.18 3.40 28.61
N ARG A 29 -7.57 3.27 29.88
CA ARG A 29 -8.58 2.28 30.32
C ARG A 29 -10.03 2.73 30.11
N LYS A 30 -10.25 4.02 29.81
CA LYS A 30 -11.59 4.65 29.81
C LYS A 30 -11.89 5.42 28.53
N HIS A 31 -10.86 5.84 27.79
CA HIS A 31 -10.99 6.66 26.60
C HIS A 31 -10.63 5.87 25.34
N ASP A 32 -11.23 6.27 24.22
CA ASP A 32 -10.95 5.69 22.91
C ASP A 32 -9.56 6.13 22.43
N ILE A 33 -8.67 5.15 22.26
CA ILE A 33 -7.29 5.38 21.78
C ILE A 33 -7.24 5.83 20.31
N THR A 34 -8.33 5.61 19.56
CA THR A 34 -8.45 5.97 18.14
C THR A 34 -8.94 7.40 17.93
N GLU A 35 -9.35 8.09 19.00
CA GLU A 35 -9.85 9.45 18.96
C GLU A 35 -8.82 10.39 18.31
N LYS A 36 -9.33 11.29 17.46
CA LYS A 36 -8.55 12.33 16.79
C LYS A 36 -8.85 13.68 17.41
N ASP A 37 -7.80 14.46 17.64
CA ASP A 37 -7.96 15.86 18.05
C ASP A 37 -8.50 16.73 16.91
N LYS A 38 -8.69 18.02 17.20
CA LYS A 38 -9.14 19.05 16.25
C LYS A 38 -8.30 19.11 14.96
N HIS A 39 -7.04 18.68 15.01
CA HIS A 39 -6.10 18.69 13.89
C HIS A 39 -6.01 17.33 13.19
N GLY A 40 -6.86 16.38 13.59
CA GLY A 40 -6.92 15.02 13.07
C GLY A 40 -5.82 14.10 13.60
N ASN A 41 -5.00 14.53 14.57
CA ASN A 41 -3.94 13.71 15.15
C ASN A 41 -4.52 12.77 16.20
N THR A 42 -4.05 11.52 16.23
CA THR A 42 -4.29 10.64 17.39
C THR A 42 -3.26 10.93 18.47
N ALA A 43 -3.49 10.45 19.70
CA ALA A 43 -2.52 10.54 20.79
C ALA A 43 -1.14 9.98 20.38
N LEU A 44 -1.11 8.93 19.54
CA LEU A 44 0.13 8.35 19.02
C LEU A 44 0.87 9.27 18.03
N HIS A 45 0.16 10.04 17.20
CA HIS A 45 0.81 11.05 16.35
C HIS A 45 1.53 12.09 17.22
N LEU A 46 0.87 12.62 18.26
CA LEU A 46 1.49 13.60 19.16
C LEU A 46 2.70 13.04 19.87
N ALA A 47 2.62 11.81 20.37
CA ALA A 47 3.72 11.15 21.09
C ALA A 47 4.96 11.04 20.18
N VAL A 48 4.77 10.71 18.91
CA VAL A 48 5.84 10.63 17.92
C VAL A 48 6.39 12.01 17.56
N MET A 49 5.52 12.98 17.24
CA MET A 49 5.92 14.33 16.84
C MET A 49 6.71 15.06 17.93
N LEU A 50 6.36 14.83 19.20
CA LEU A 50 7.02 15.39 20.38
C LEU A 50 8.19 14.53 20.91
N GLY A 51 8.46 13.37 20.30
CA GLY A 51 9.56 12.48 20.74
C GLY A 51 9.34 11.77 22.07
N ARG A 52 8.10 11.63 22.54
CA ARG A 52 7.73 11.00 23.83
C ARG A 52 7.76 9.48 23.74
N LYS A 53 8.96 8.91 23.75
CA LYS A 53 9.21 7.46 23.54
C LYS A 53 8.37 6.56 24.45
N ASP A 54 8.26 6.88 25.73
CA ASP A 54 7.52 6.04 26.67
C ASP A 54 6.01 6.12 26.43
N CYS A 55 5.50 7.29 26.04
CA CYS A 55 4.11 7.45 25.62
C CYS A 55 3.84 6.63 24.35
N VAL A 56 4.77 6.63 23.38
CA VAL A 56 4.68 5.77 22.19
C VAL A 56 4.58 4.30 22.60
N GLN A 57 5.52 3.80 23.41
CA GLN A 57 5.52 2.39 23.84
C GLN A 57 4.23 2.02 24.57
N LEU A 58 3.74 2.89 25.46
CA LEU A 58 2.49 2.66 26.18
C LEU A 58 1.28 2.60 25.24
N LEU A 59 1.18 3.52 24.28
CA LEU A 59 0.10 3.56 23.30
C LEU A 59 0.12 2.32 22.38
N LEU A 60 1.30 1.91 21.89
CA LEU A 60 1.44 0.71 21.06
C LEU A 60 1.09 -0.58 21.82
N LYS A 61 1.40 -0.64 23.13
CA LYS A 61 1.01 -1.76 24.01
C LYS A 61 -0.52 -1.86 24.18
N HIS A 62 -1.23 -0.74 24.04
CA HIS A 62 -2.70 -0.67 24.07
C HIS A 62 -3.31 -0.69 22.65
N ASP A 63 -2.59 -1.25 21.66
CA ASP A 63 -3.05 -1.43 20.28
C ASP A 63 -3.49 -0.14 19.55
N ALA A 64 -2.84 0.98 19.86
CA ALA A 64 -3.05 2.21 19.10
C ALA A 64 -2.85 1.94 17.59
N PRO A 65 -3.79 2.38 16.73
CA PRO A 65 -3.68 2.13 15.30
C PRO A 65 -2.51 2.93 14.72
N VAL A 66 -1.69 2.30 13.88
CA VAL A 66 -0.50 2.96 13.28
C VAL A 66 -0.69 3.37 11.82
N LYS A 67 -1.66 2.75 11.12
CA LYS A 67 -1.99 3.05 9.70
C LYS A 67 -2.86 4.30 9.52
N VAL A 68 -3.37 4.87 10.62
CA VAL A 68 -4.23 6.06 10.58
C VAL A 68 -3.46 7.28 10.08
N LYS A 69 -4.13 8.07 9.24
CA LYS A 69 -3.64 9.36 8.75
C LYS A 69 -4.17 10.51 9.61
N ASN A 70 -3.33 11.51 9.88
CA ASN A 70 -3.74 12.76 10.51
C ASN A 70 -4.51 13.70 9.55
N GLY A 71 -4.90 14.89 10.03
CA GLY A 71 -5.60 15.89 9.20
C GLY A 71 -4.80 16.36 7.98
N LEU A 72 -3.47 16.24 8.02
CA LEU A 72 -2.56 16.52 6.92
C LEU A 72 -2.31 15.30 6.01
N GLY A 73 -3.01 14.18 6.22
CA GLY A 73 -2.91 12.98 5.41
C GLY A 73 -1.67 12.11 5.64
N TRP A 74 -0.87 12.40 6.68
CA TRP A 74 0.34 11.64 7.03
C TRP A 74 0.04 10.56 8.06
N THR A 75 0.67 9.39 7.92
CA THR A 75 0.56 8.31 8.90
C THR A 75 1.46 8.57 10.12
N VAL A 76 1.23 7.84 11.20
CA VAL A 76 2.12 7.84 12.38
C VAL A 76 3.56 7.50 11.99
N LEU A 77 3.75 6.49 11.12
CA LEU A 77 5.06 6.08 10.65
C LEU A 77 5.76 7.21 9.86
N ALA A 78 5.03 7.94 9.02
CA ALA A 78 5.57 9.08 8.29
C ALA A 78 6.09 10.19 9.24
N GLU A 79 5.35 10.50 10.31
CA GLU A 79 5.82 11.46 11.31
C GLU A 79 7.02 10.94 12.10
N ALA A 80 7.11 9.62 12.34
CA ALA A 80 8.26 9.01 13.03
C ALA A 80 9.53 9.06 12.20
N VAL A 81 9.43 8.82 10.89
CA VAL A 81 10.55 8.96 9.94
C VAL A 81 11.01 10.42 9.88
N SER A 82 10.07 11.38 9.84
CA SER A 82 10.39 12.81 9.89
C SER A 82 11.14 13.20 11.18
N TYR A 83 10.69 12.71 12.33
CA TYR A 83 11.39 12.91 13.60
C TYR A 83 12.79 12.28 13.57
N GLY A 84 12.88 11.05 13.06
CA GLY A 84 14.13 10.33 12.80
C GLY A 84 14.65 9.51 13.97
N ASN A 85 13.78 9.09 14.90
CA ASN A 85 14.18 8.23 16.02
C ASN A 85 14.05 6.75 15.63
N ARG A 86 15.19 6.11 15.40
CA ARG A 86 15.25 4.73 14.91
C ARG A 86 14.45 3.73 15.76
N PRO A 87 14.62 3.65 17.11
CA PRO A 87 13.85 2.72 17.93
C PRO A 87 12.33 2.91 17.85
N THR A 88 11.86 4.17 17.77
CA THR A 88 10.44 4.48 17.58
C THR A 88 9.95 4.00 16.21
N ILE A 89 10.71 4.24 15.14
CA ILE A 89 10.38 3.76 13.78
C ILE A 89 10.32 2.23 13.77
N SER A 90 11.32 1.52 14.29
CA SER A 90 11.32 0.05 14.36
C SER A 90 10.12 -0.48 15.15
N SER A 91 9.75 0.16 16.26
CA SER A 91 8.56 -0.23 17.05
C SER A 91 7.26 -0.06 16.27
N LEU A 92 7.15 1.02 15.49
CA LEU A 92 5.98 1.28 14.65
C LEU A 92 5.90 0.33 13.45
N VAL A 93 7.03 0.01 12.81
CA VAL A 93 7.09 -1.00 11.74
C VAL A 93 6.64 -2.35 12.27
N ARG A 94 7.22 -2.82 13.40
CA ARG A 94 6.78 -4.06 14.08
C ARG A 94 5.27 -4.06 14.32
N LYS A 95 4.75 -2.98 14.92
CA LYS A 95 3.32 -2.90 15.25
C LYS A 95 2.43 -2.82 14.01
N PHE A 96 2.86 -2.12 12.96
CA PHE A 96 2.16 -2.02 11.68
C PHE A 96 1.99 -3.38 11.03
N ARG A 97 3.08 -4.15 10.97
CA ARG A 97 3.08 -5.48 10.37
C ARG A 97 2.25 -6.45 11.22
N GLN A 98 2.37 -6.39 12.56
CA GLN A 98 1.50 -7.13 13.48
C GLN A 98 0.00 -6.85 13.23
N GLN A 99 -0.41 -5.58 13.24
CA GLN A 99 -1.82 -5.19 13.03
C GLN A 99 -2.33 -5.60 11.64
N SER A 100 -1.47 -5.53 10.62
CA SER A 100 -1.82 -5.95 9.25
C SER A 100 -2.07 -7.46 9.19
N ARG A 101 -1.25 -8.26 9.87
CA ARG A 101 -1.45 -9.72 10.00
C ARG A 101 -2.73 -10.06 10.74
N GLU A 102 -2.94 -9.48 11.91
CA GLU A 102 -4.16 -9.71 12.72
C GLU A 102 -5.43 -9.36 11.92
N GLN A 103 -5.41 -8.25 11.18
CA GLN A 103 -6.52 -7.87 10.32
C GLN A 103 -6.77 -8.87 9.19
N MET A 104 -5.72 -9.41 8.58
CA MET A 104 -5.83 -10.46 7.56
C MET A 104 -6.39 -11.75 8.15
N GLU A 105 -5.93 -12.17 9.33
CA GLU A 105 -6.42 -13.38 10.00
C GLU A 105 -7.90 -13.30 10.36
N VAL A 106 -8.38 -12.14 10.86
CA VAL A 106 -9.80 -11.93 11.13
C VAL A 106 -10.66 -12.04 9.85
N ARG A 107 -10.12 -11.66 8.69
CA ARG A 107 -10.84 -11.69 7.41
C ARG A 107 -10.72 -13.02 6.66
N ARG A 108 -9.70 -13.81 6.97
CA ARG A 108 -9.37 -15.07 6.28
C ARG A 108 -10.55 -16.03 6.16
N PRO A 109 -11.36 -16.31 7.21
CA PRO A 109 -12.48 -17.26 7.09
C PRO A 109 -13.52 -16.82 6.05
N ASN A 110 -13.89 -15.53 6.05
CA ASN A 110 -14.85 -14.98 5.09
C ASN A 110 -14.30 -15.03 3.66
N LEU A 111 -12.99 -14.78 3.50
CA LEU A 111 -12.31 -14.89 2.21
C LEU A 111 -12.32 -16.32 1.68
N VAL A 112 -11.97 -17.30 2.51
CA VAL A 112 -11.99 -18.73 2.15
C VAL A 112 -13.39 -19.19 1.79
N GLU A 113 -14.41 -18.78 2.56
CA GLU A 113 -15.80 -19.06 2.25
C GLU A 113 -16.21 -18.46 0.90
N ALA A 114 -15.85 -17.19 0.65
CA ALA A 114 -16.15 -16.53 -0.62
C ALA A 114 -15.48 -17.24 -1.81
N LEU A 115 -14.22 -17.67 -1.68
CA LEU A 115 -13.52 -18.43 -2.72
C LEU A 115 -14.17 -19.78 -3.01
N ASN A 116 -14.61 -20.49 -1.98
CA ASN A 116 -15.30 -21.78 -2.13
C ASN A 116 -16.66 -21.65 -2.84
N ARG A 117 -17.30 -20.47 -2.79
CA ARG A 117 -18.56 -20.21 -3.51
C ARG A 117 -18.37 -19.91 -5.00
N ILE A 118 -17.16 -19.50 -5.41
CA ILE A 118 -16.85 -19.28 -6.82
C ILE A 118 -16.57 -20.66 -7.45
N GLU A 119 -17.04 -20.92 -8.67
CA GLU A 119 -16.65 -22.14 -9.40
C GLU A 119 -15.15 -22.13 -9.72
N ASP A 120 -14.57 -23.30 -9.99
CA ASP A 120 -13.15 -23.38 -10.37
C ASP A 120 -12.94 -22.78 -11.75
N PHE A 121 -11.89 -21.98 -11.93
CA PHE A 121 -11.70 -21.20 -13.15
C PHE A 121 -10.23 -20.95 -13.50
N TYR A 122 -10.02 -20.65 -14.78
CA TYR A 122 -8.81 -20.09 -15.36
C TYR A 122 -9.09 -18.67 -15.86
N MET A 123 -8.15 -17.75 -15.65
CA MET A 123 -8.27 -16.38 -16.13
C MET A 123 -6.92 -15.81 -16.57
N GLU A 124 -6.90 -15.08 -17.68
CA GLU A 124 -5.74 -14.31 -18.14
C GLU A 124 -6.00 -12.81 -18.04
N LEU A 125 -5.11 -12.11 -17.34
CA LEU A 125 -5.14 -10.68 -17.15
C LEU A 125 -3.88 -10.05 -17.76
N LYS A 126 -4.03 -9.35 -18.89
CA LYS A 126 -2.92 -8.64 -19.51
C LYS A 126 -2.74 -7.26 -18.94
N TRP A 127 -1.50 -6.95 -18.58
CA TRP A 127 -1.02 -5.65 -18.15
C TRP A 127 -0.13 -5.05 -19.24
N ASP A 128 -0.51 -3.87 -19.74
CA ASP A 128 0.30 -3.05 -20.63
C ASP A 128 0.58 -1.71 -19.95
N PHE A 129 1.84 -1.39 -19.66
CA PHE A 129 2.22 -0.13 -19.04
C PHE A 129 2.62 0.89 -20.13
N GLN A 130 2.05 2.09 -20.07
CA GLN A 130 2.24 3.15 -21.05
C GLN A 130 2.61 4.47 -20.39
N SER A 131 3.44 5.28 -21.05
CA SER A 131 3.82 6.61 -20.60
C SER A 131 3.58 7.65 -21.68
N TRP A 132 3.13 8.83 -21.30
CA TRP A 132 3.04 10.00 -22.20
C TRP A 132 4.42 10.61 -22.48
N VAL A 133 5.43 10.29 -21.66
CA VAL A 133 6.80 10.74 -21.87
C VAL A 133 7.40 10.00 -23.06
N PRO A 134 7.88 10.69 -24.11
CA PRO A 134 8.51 10.05 -25.27
C PRO A 134 9.65 9.12 -24.86
N LEU A 135 9.81 8.01 -25.59
CA LEU A 135 10.80 6.94 -25.37
C LEU A 135 10.61 6.09 -24.10
N VAL A 136 10.01 6.61 -23.03
CA VAL A 136 9.70 5.82 -21.81
C VAL A 136 8.71 4.69 -22.11
N SER A 137 7.73 4.93 -22.99
CA SER A 137 6.76 3.90 -23.38
C SER A 137 7.39 2.67 -24.06
N ARG A 138 8.58 2.79 -24.65
CA ARG A 138 9.27 1.68 -25.35
C ARG A 138 9.95 0.70 -24.39
N ILE A 139 10.23 1.13 -23.17
CA ILE A 139 10.96 0.34 -22.18
C ILE A 139 10.04 -0.21 -21.09
N LEU A 140 8.80 0.28 -20.99
CA LEU A 140 7.84 -0.19 -19.98
C LEU A 140 7.45 -1.66 -20.22
N PRO A 141 7.26 -2.42 -19.13
CA PRO A 141 6.94 -3.83 -19.25
C PRO A 141 5.52 -4.04 -19.77
N SER A 142 5.29 -5.25 -20.26
CA SER A 142 3.97 -5.84 -20.39
C SER A 142 4.04 -7.25 -19.80
N ASP A 143 2.90 -7.69 -19.28
CA ASP A 143 2.78 -8.98 -18.61
C ASP A 143 1.41 -9.60 -18.84
N ILE A 144 1.34 -10.92 -18.77
CA ILE A 144 0.09 -11.68 -18.79
C ILE A 144 0.05 -12.50 -17.50
N CYS A 145 -0.72 -12.00 -16.54
CA CYS A 145 -0.96 -12.68 -15.28
C CYS A 145 -1.98 -13.81 -15.50
N LYS A 146 -1.60 -15.04 -15.19
CA LYS A 146 -2.50 -16.20 -15.29
C LYS A 146 -2.97 -16.60 -13.92
N ILE A 147 -4.27 -16.65 -13.71
CA ILE A 147 -4.89 -16.99 -12.44
C ILE A 147 -5.62 -18.33 -12.58
N TYR A 148 -5.28 -19.27 -11.72
CA TYR A 148 -5.95 -20.54 -11.56
C TYR A 148 -6.58 -20.58 -10.18
N LYS A 149 -7.85 -20.99 -10.11
CA LYS A 149 -8.56 -21.11 -8.85
C LYS A 149 -9.14 -22.52 -8.73
N LYS A 150 -8.89 -23.17 -7.59
CA LYS A 150 -9.46 -24.48 -7.24
C LYS A 150 -9.88 -24.56 -5.78
N GLY A 151 -11.17 -24.71 -5.50
CA GLY A 151 -11.70 -24.64 -4.12
C GLY A 151 -11.36 -23.31 -3.46
N ALA A 152 -10.61 -23.32 -2.35
CA ALA A 152 -10.10 -22.11 -1.69
C ALA A 152 -8.66 -21.74 -2.08
N ASN A 153 -8.09 -22.41 -3.09
CA ASN A 153 -6.70 -22.22 -3.50
C ASN A 153 -6.63 -21.34 -4.75
N ILE A 154 -5.64 -20.46 -4.78
CA ILE A 154 -5.36 -19.58 -5.92
C ILE A 154 -3.90 -19.70 -6.28
N ARG A 155 -3.63 -19.81 -7.58
CA ARG A 155 -2.30 -19.69 -8.16
C ARG A 155 -2.30 -18.54 -9.14
N LEU A 156 -1.29 -17.67 -9.04
CA LEU A 156 -1.02 -16.59 -9.96
C LEU A 156 0.37 -16.78 -10.57
N ASP A 157 0.44 -16.96 -11.88
CA ASP A 157 1.71 -16.96 -12.61
C ASP A 157 1.92 -15.58 -13.25
N THR A 158 3.10 -14.99 -13.06
CA THR A 158 3.46 -13.65 -13.53
C THR A 158 4.90 -13.62 -14.03
N THR A 159 5.15 -12.81 -15.07
CA THR A 159 6.53 -12.52 -15.49
C THR A 159 7.07 -11.22 -14.92
N LEU A 160 6.24 -10.44 -14.22
CA LEU A 160 6.59 -9.17 -13.61
C LEU A 160 6.69 -9.32 -12.09
N VAL A 161 7.91 -9.28 -11.56
CA VAL A 161 8.19 -9.55 -10.13
C VAL A 161 7.80 -8.37 -9.24
N ASP A 162 8.23 -7.15 -9.59
CA ASP A 162 7.80 -5.92 -8.93
C ASP A 162 7.62 -4.80 -9.97
N PHE A 163 6.74 -3.85 -9.64
CA PHE A 163 6.59 -2.59 -10.35
C PHE A 163 6.47 -1.46 -9.32
N SER A 164 7.61 -1.07 -8.76
CA SER A 164 7.73 0.05 -7.83
C SER A 164 8.80 1.03 -8.27
N ASP A 165 8.53 2.33 -8.12
CA ASP A 165 9.47 3.42 -8.43
C ASP A 165 10.16 3.33 -9.81
N MET A 166 9.43 2.87 -10.84
CA MET A 166 9.94 2.64 -12.20
C MET A 166 11.07 1.59 -12.30
N ARG A 167 11.18 0.72 -11.30
CA ARG A 167 11.99 -0.51 -11.36
C ARG A 167 11.06 -1.68 -11.65
N TRP A 168 11.50 -2.55 -12.54
CA TRP A 168 10.84 -3.81 -12.82
C TRP A 168 11.86 -4.89 -13.09
N GLU A 169 11.58 -6.07 -12.56
CA GLU A 169 12.35 -7.27 -12.83
C GLU A 169 11.45 -8.26 -13.57
N ARG A 170 12.01 -8.88 -14.61
CA ARG A 170 11.34 -9.98 -15.31
C ARG A 170 11.78 -11.30 -14.70
N GLY A 171 10.82 -12.18 -14.49
CA GLY A 171 11.03 -13.53 -13.97
C GLY A 171 10.01 -14.50 -14.53
N ASP A 172 9.97 -15.69 -13.93
CA ASP A 172 8.88 -16.66 -14.07
C ASP A 172 8.50 -17.04 -12.65
N ILE A 173 7.53 -16.30 -12.10
CA ILE A 173 7.17 -16.35 -10.68
C ILE A 173 5.76 -16.91 -10.55
N SER A 174 5.60 -17.88 -9.68
CA SER A 174 4.28 -18.41 -9.30
C SER A 174 3.98 -18.01 -7.86
N PHE A 175 2.84 -17.39 -7.60
CA PHE A 175 2.31 -17.15 -6.27
C PHE A 175 1.22 -18.16 -5.99
N ILE A 176 1.32 -18.87 -4.88
CA ILE A 176 0.36 -19.89 -4.45
C ILE A 176 -0.21 -19.49 -3.10
N PHE A 177 -1.54 -19.37 -3.07
CA PHE A 177 -2.33 -19.28 -1.86
C PHE A 177 -3.11 -20.57 -1.61
N ASN A 178 -2.96 -21.12 -0.42
CA ASN A 178 -3.72 -22.25 0.07
C ASN A 178 -4.63 -21.80 1.22
N GLY A 179 -5.92 -21.64 0.92
CA GLY A 179 -6.92 -21.14 1.88
C GLY A 179 -7.19 -22.08 3.06
N ASN A 180 -6.91 -23.37 2.91
CA ASN A 180 -7.12 -24.37 3.96
C ASN A 180 -5.88 -24.65 4.82
N SER A 181 -4.72 -24.12 4.44
CA SER A 181 -3.49 -24.28 5.23
C SER A 181 -3.48 -23.33 6.43
N GLU A 182 -2.63 -23.63 7.41
CA GLU A 182 -2.30 -22.71 8.49
C GLU A 182 -1.74 -21.39 7.92
N PRO A 183 -1.95 -20.25 8.60
CA PRO A 183 -1.49 -18.92 8.16
C PRO A 183 -0.07 -18.93 7.60
N ASN A 184 0.90 -19.43 8.39
CA ASN A 184 2.34 -19.46 8.06
C ASN A 184 2.71 -20.34 6.86
N GLU A 185 1.81 -21.18 6.39
CA GLU A 185 2.00 -22.08 5.24
C GLU A 185 1.06 -21.75 4.07
N SER A 186 0.17 -20.78 4.27
CA SER A 186 -0.89 -20.48 3.32
C SER A 186 -0.41 -19.70 2.10
N LEU A 187 0.80 -19.13 2.14
CA LEU A 187 1.34 -18.27 1.12
C LEU A 187 2.75 -18.70 0.73
N THR A 188 2.94 -19.07 -0.53
CA THR A 188 4.23 -19.49 -1.08
C THR A 188 4.48 -18.81 -2.42
N VAL A 189 5.70 -18.30 -2.60
CA VAL A 189 6.16 -17.69 -3.85
C VAL A 189 7.25 -18.58 -4.43
N LEU A 190 7.15 -18.92 -5.71
CA LEU A 190 8.12 -19.74 -6.42
C LEU A 190 8.84 -18.92 -7.47
N ASP A 191 10.15 -19.09 -7.57
CA ASP A 191 10.94 -18.69 -8.72
C ASP A 191 11.19 -19.93 -9.57
N ASN A 192 10.51 -20.02 -10.71
CA ASN A 192 10.54 -21.22 -11.55
C ASN A 192 11.86 -21.32 -12.35
N ILE A 193 12.59 -20.21 -12.53
CA ILE A 193 13.88 -20.17 -13.24
C ILE A 193 14.98 -20.80 -12.37
N THR A 194 15.06 -20.34 -11.13
CA THR A 194 16.07 -20.79 -10.16
C THR A 194 15.63 -22.04 -9.39
N LYS A 195 14.35 -22.42 -9.51
CA LYS A 195 13.71 -23.54 -8.80
C LYS A 195 13.83 -23.40 -7.29
N VAL A 196 13.60 -22.20 -6.79
CA VAL A 196 13.51 -21.93 -5.36
C VAL A 196 12.12 -21.47 -4.98
N TYR A 197 11.76 -21.63 -3.72
CA TYR A 197 10.52 -21.09 -3.18
C TYR A 197 10.75 -20.39 -1.84
N GLN A 198 9.93 -19.41 -1.55
CA GLN A 198 9.87 -18.72 -0.27
C GLN A 198 8.46 -18.86 0.28
N ARG A 199 8.32 -19.37 1.50
CA ARG A 199 7.09 -19.21 2.26
C ARG A 199 7.06 -17.80 2.83
N VAL A 200 5.94 -17.11 2.66
CA VAL A 200 5.74 -15.79 3.27
C VAL A 200 5.62 -16.00 4.77
N LYS A 201 6.69 -15.67 5.50
CA LYS A 201 6.77 -15.89 6.94
C LYS A 201 5.93 -14.85 7.67
N TYR A 202 5.25 -15.29 8.72
CA TYR A 202 4.51 -14.41 9.62
C TYR A 202 5.41 -13.71 10.64
N GLU A 203 6.55 -14.34 10.96
CA GLU A 203 7.57 -13.81 11.85
C GLU A 203 8.75 -13.34 11.01
N GLU A 204 8.98 -12.04 11.06
CA GLU A 204 10.09 -11.38 10.37
C GLU A 204 11.29 -11.31 11.30
N SER A 205 12.46 -11.38 10.70
CA SER A 205 13.68 -11.20 11.46
C SER A 205 13.83 -9.75 11.89
N GLU A 206 14.47 -9.54 13.05
CA GLU A 206 14.89 -8.20 13.47
C GLU A 206 15.76 -7.51 12.41
N MET A 207 16.47 -8.28 11.58
CA MET A 207 17.27 -7.76 10.48
C MET A 207 16.41 -7.12 9.37
N GLU A 208 15.29 -7.76 8.98
CA GLU A 208 14.38 -7.24 7.94
C GLU A 208 13.71 -5.93 8.38
N ILE A 209 13.31 -5.84 9.65
CA ILE A 209 12.74 -4.62 10.22
C ILE A 209 13.79 -3.50 10.18
N GLU A 210 15.03 -3.80 10.55
CA GLU A 210 16.11 -2.80 10.56
C GLU A 210 16.54 -2.37 9.14
N ASP A 211 16.48 -3.28 8.16
CA ASP A 211 16.69 -2.97 6.73
C ASP A 211 15.59 -2.03 6.21
N GLU A 212 14.31 -2.30 6.53
CA GLU A 212 13.22 -1.40 6.17
C GLU A 212 13.39 -0.02 6.84
N VAL A 213 13.79 0.02 8.11
CA VAL A 213 14.03 1.29 8.82
C VAL A 213 15.15 2.09 8.17
N ASP A 214 16.23 1.45 7.72
CA ASP A 214 17.30 2.11 6.96
C ASP A 214 16.78 2.70 5.64
N LEU A 215 15.95 1.94 4.92
CA LEU A 215 15.32 2.40 3.67
C LEU A 215 14.41 3.60 3.92
N LEU A 216 13.51 3.52 4.91
CA LEU A 216 12.57 4.58 5.26
C LEU A 216 13.30 5.87 5.65
N MET A 217 14.39 5.76 6.40
CA MET A 217 15.16 6.93 6.83
C MET A 217 16.03 7.55 5.72
N SER A 218 16.30 6.83 4.63
CA SER A 218 17.14 7.29 3.50
C SER A 218 16.35 7.66 2.24
N THR A 219 15.06 7.32 2.18
CA THR A 219 14.18 7.62 1.05
C THR A 219 13.18 8.72 1.39
N ASP A 220 12.57 9.28 0.36
CA ASP A 220 11.54 10.30 0.53
C ASP A 220 10.30 9.71 1.22
N ILE A 221 9.68 10.47 2.13
CA ILE A 221 8.38 10.11 2.68
C ILE A 221 7.34 10.43 1.59
N LEU A 222 6.71 9.39 1.05
CA LEU A 222 5.73 9.50 -0.04
C LEU A 222 4.34 9.08 0.44
N ALA A 223 3.35 9.90 0.09
CA ALA A 223 1.94 9.53 0.18
C ALA A 223 1.28 9.83 -1.16
N ALA A 224 0.81 8.79 -1.84
CA ALA A 224 0.03 8.93 -3.07
C ALA A 224 -1.33 8.27 -2.87
N GLN A 225 -2.39 8.95 -3.29
CA GLN A 225 -3.75 8.40 -3.24
C GLN A 225 -4.54 8.87 -4.45
N ILE A 226 -5.40 8.00 -4.95
CA ILE A 226 -6.42 8.37 -5.93
C ILE A 226 -7.57 9.02 -5.16
N SER A 227 -7.87 10.28 -5.45
CA SER A 227 -8.97 11.02 -4.84
C SER A 227 -10.31 10.53 -5.40
N THR A 228 -11.23 10.18 -4.50
CA THR A 228 -12.52 9.53 -4.84
C THR A 228 -13.73 10.45 -4.66
N LYS A 229 -13.54 11.68 -4.17
CA LYS A 229 -14.63 12.58 -3.77
C LYS A 229 -15.55 13.03 -4.91
N SER A 230 -15.14 12.85 -6.16
CA SER A 230 -15.84 13.37 -7.34
C SER A 230 -15.72 12.46 -8.57
N ILE A 231 -15.60 11.15 -8.39
CA ILE A 231 -15.53 10.23 -9.55
C ILE A 231 -16.93 10.05 -10.14
N SER A 232 -17.05 10.28 -11.45
CA SER A 232 -18.27 10.00 -12.20
C SER A 232 -17.95 9.31 -13.52
N PHE A 233 -18.83 8.43 -13.97
CA PHE A 233 -18.68 7.71 -15.23
C PHE A 233 -19.62 8.29 -16.28
N ALA A 234 -19.08 8.63 -17.44
CA ALA A 234 -19.87 9.04 -18.59
C ALA A 234 -19.63 8.06 -19.74
N ARG A 235 -20.70 7.60 -20.40
CA ARG A 235 -20.58 6.79 -21.61
C ARG A 235 -19.77 7.56 -22.64
N ALA A 236 -18.72 6.95 -23.18
CA ALA A 236 -17.93 7.53 -24.25
C ALA A 236 -18.82 7.67 -25.50
N GLN A 237 -18.70 8.80 -26.19
CA GLN A 237 -19.48 9.10 -27.39
C GLN A 237 -18.55 9.27 -28.60
N SER A 238 -19.01 8.83 -29.76
CA SER A 238 -18.37 9.06 -31.07
C SER A 238 -19.33 9.76 -32.03
N GLY A 239 -18.77 10.50 -33.00
CA GLY A 239 -19.52 11.19 -34.05
C GLY A 239 -19.69 12.70 -33.79
N TRP A 240 -19.47 13.51 -34.82
CA TRP A 240 -19.56 14.98 -34.75
C TRP A 240 -20.99 15.50 -35.00
N ILE A 241 -21.84 14.72 -35.68
CA ILE A 241 -23.21 15.10 -36.08
C ILE A 241 -24.25 14.22 -35.39
N PHE A 242 -24.04 12.89 -35.36
CA PHE A 242 -24.84 11.95 -34.58
C PHE A 242 -23.98 11.39 -33.46
N ARG A 243 -24.37 11.62 -32.20
CA ARG A 243 -23.66 11.10 -31.03
C ARG A 243 -24.11 9.67 -30.79
N GLU A 244 -23.25 8.70 -31.07
CA GLU A 244 -23.47 7.30 -30.72
C GLU A 244 -22.62 6.92 -29.50
N PHE A 245 -23.13 6.00 -28.69
CA PHE A 245 -22.35 5.44 -27.59
C PHE A 245 -21.28 4.51 -28.14
N LYS A 246 -20.03 4.71 -27.71
CA LYS A 246 -18.90 3.92 -28.17
C LYS A 246 -18.95 2.53 -27.54
N LYS A 247 -19.01 1.52 -28.40
CA LYS A 247 -18.86 0.11 -28.05
C LYS A 247 -17.54 -0.43 -28.58
N GLU A 248 -17.05 -1.49 -27.95
CA GLU A 248 -15.84 -2.19 -28.37
C GLU A 248 -15.98 -3.68 -28.03
N ILE A 249 -15.46 -4.55 -28.91
CA ILE A 249 -15.28 -5.97 -28.59
C ILE A 249 -13.92 -6.12 -27.93
N VAL A 250 -13.90 -6.39 -26.62
CA VAL A 250 -12.67 -6.58 -25.85
C VAL A 250 -12.25 -8.04 -25.92
N ALA A 251 -10.95 -8.26 -26.15
CA ALA A 251 -10.34 -9.60 -26.29
C ALA A 251 -11.01 -10.51 -27.34
N GLY A 252 -11.72 -9.91 -28.31
CA GLY A 252 -12.45 -10.64 -29.35
C GLY A 252 -13.69 -11.40 -28.86
N GLN A 253 -14.08 -11.25 -27.58
CA GLN A 253 -15.09 -12.09 -26.94
C GLN A 253 -16.23 -11.30 -26.29
N TYR A 254 -15.93 -10.12 -25.73
CA TYR A 254 -16.88 -9.41 -24.88
C TYR A 254 -17.37 -8.13 -25.55
N ASP A 255 -18.66 -8.04 -25.91
CA ASP A 255 -19.27 -6.75 -26.26
C ASP A 255 -19.29 -5.88 -25.00
N SER A 256 -18.81 -4.65 -25.14
CA SER A 256 -18.60 -3.76 -24.01
C SER A 256 -18.95 -2.32 -24.34
N GLU A 257 -19.56 -1.65 -23.36
CA GLU A 257 -19.79 -0.22 -23.38
C GLU A 257 -18.57 0.50 -22.80
N LEU A 258 -18.04 1.46 -23.54
CA LEU A 258 -16.89 2.25 -23.08
C LEU A 258 -17.37 3.45 -22.26
N TYR A 259 -16.76 3.65 -21.10
CA TYR A 259 -16.98 4.79 -20.21
C TYR A 259 -15.69 5.58 -20.03
N THR A 260 -15.83 6.90 -19.99
CA THR A 260 -14.78 7.82 -19.51
C THR A 260 -15.00 8.09 -18.03
N VAL A 261 -13.91 8.00 -17.27
CA VAL A 261 -13.89 8.29 -15.84
C VAL A 261 -13.50 9.75 -15.66
N HIS A 262 -14.42 10.54 -15.10
CA HIS A 262 -14.19 11.95 -14.77
C HIS A 262 -13.88 12.11 -13.29
N GLY A 263 -13.13 13.17 -12.95
CA GLY A 263 -12.81 13.52 -11.57
C GLY A 263 -11.76 12.63 -10.92
N LEU A 264 -11.10 11.73 -11.67
CA LEU A 264 -9.97 10.95 -11.18
C LEU A 264 -8.76 11.86 -10.99
N MET A 265 -8.36 12.09 -9.74
CA MET A 265 -7.17 12.86 -9.40
C MET A 265 -6.17 12.00 -8.62
N LEU A 266 -4.92 11.98 -9.04
CA LEU A 266 -3.83 11.45 -8.21
C LEU A 266 -3.30 12.60 -7.36
N GLU A 267 -3.55 12.53 -6.06
CA GLU A 267 -2.97 13.42 -5.08
C GLU A 267 -1.69 12.77 -4.57
N SER A 268 -0.55 13.43 -4.78
CA SER A 268 0.76 12.99 -4.30
C SER A 268 1.36 14.04 -3.40
N ARG A 269 1.86 13.60 -2.25
CA ARG A 269 2.57 14.40 -1.28
C ARG A 269 3.92 13.76 -1.01
N LYS A 270 4.93 14.60 -0.89
CA LYS A 270 6.32 14.20 -0.71
C LYS A 270 6.97 15.05 0.37
N ARG A 271 7.62 14.42 1.36
CA ARG A 271 8.38 15.07 2.45
C ARG A 271 9.82 14.58 2.47
N ARG A 272 10.75 15.48 2.80
CA ARG A 272 12.21 15.25 2.69
C ARG A 272 13.04 15.89 3.80
N GLU A 273 12.40 16.47 4.81
CA GLU A 273 13.09 17.21 5.87
C GLU A 273 14.01 16.35 6.76
N HIS A 274 13.87 15.02 6.70
CA HIS A 274 14.72 14.07 7.39
C HIS A 274 15.96 13.65 6.59
N LEU A 275 16.00 13.98 5.29
CA LEU A 275 17.07 13.58 4.38
C LEU A 275 18.25 14.55 4.45
N SER A 276 19.46 13.99 4.48
CA SER A 276 20.70 14.76 4.34
C SER A 276 20.93 15.16 2.88
N SER A 277 21.84 16.11 2.65
CA SER A 277 22.28 16.48 1.29
C SER A 277 22.80 15.27 0.51
N ASP A 278 23.51 14.36 1.17
CA ASP A 278 24.05 13.13 0.56
C ASP A 278 22.92 12.17 0.17
N ASP A 279 21.89 12.03 1.02
CA ASP A 279 20.71 11.24 0.69
C ASP A 279 19.98 11.81 -0.54
N LEU A 280 19.81 13.12 -0.58
CA LEU A 280 19.16 13.79 -1.72
C LEU A 280 19.95 13.61 -3.02
N GLN A 281 21.28 13.64 -2.96
CA GLN A 281 22.15 13.37 -4.10
C GLN A 281 22.07 11.91 -4.53
N LYS A 282 22.13 10.95 -3.59
CA LYS A 282 21.97 9.52 -3.87
C LYS A 282 20.60 9.22 -4.48
N ASN A 283 19.53 9.77 -3.92
CA ASN A 283 18.17 9.59 -4.42
C ASN A 283 18.01 10.17 -5.83
N LYS A 284 18.64 11.32 -6.11
CA LYS A 284 18.67 11.90 -7.46
C LYS A 284 19.47 11.03 -8.43
N ALA A 285 20.65 10.54 -8.02
CA ALA A 285 21.50 9.68 -8.82
C ALA A 285 20.83 8.32 -9.11
N LEU A 286 20.14 7.72 -8.14
CA LEU A 286 19.33 6.50 -8.33
C LEU A 286 18.19 6.72 -9.33
N LEU A 287 17.60 7.90 -9.32
CA LEU A 287 16.55 8.30 -10.27
C LEU A 287 17.12 8.66 -11.66
N GLU A 288 18.43 8.85 -11.78
CA GLU A 288 19.12 9.10 -13.06
C GLU A 288 19.77 7.81 -13.62
N SER A 289 20.21 6.90 -12.75
CA SER A 289 20.77 5.59 -13.07
C SER A 289 19.67 4.52 -13.10
N PHE A 290 18.77 4.62 -14.07
CA PHE A 290 17.82 3.52 -14.32
C PHE A 290 18.59 2.28 -14.82
N THR A 291 18.36 1.11 -14.20
CA THR A 291 18.77 -0.28 -14.56
C THR A 291 19.79 -1.03 -13.70
N LYS A 292 20.37 -0.47 -12.63
CA LYS A 292 21.30 -1.24 -11.78
C LYS A 292 20.77 -1.35 -10.35
N GLY A 293 20.11 -2.48 -10.07
CA GLY A 293 19.71 -2.91 -8.72
C GLY A 293 20.95 -3.15 -7.84
N GLY A 294 21.51 -2.07 -7.30
CA GLY A 294 22.61 -2.13 -6.36
C GLY A 294 22.10 -2.16 -4.92
N ASN A 295 22.39 -3.24 -4.19
CA ASN A 295 22.31 -3.25 -2.74
C ASN A 295 23.38 -2.29 -2.18
N MET A 296 22.95 -1.16 -1.62
CA MET A 296 23.83 -0.23 -0.90
C MET A 296 23.90 -0.64 0.59
N GLN A 297 24.37 -1.85 0.88
CA GLN A 297 24.77 -2.21 2.24
C GLN A 297 26.25 -1.89 2.41
N ASN A 298 26.54 -0.87 3.22
CA ASN A 298 27.89 -0.65 3.72
C ASN A 298 28.10 -1.61 4.89
N PHE A 299 29.13 -2.44 4.81
CA PHE A 299 29.55 -3.31 5.91
C PHE A 299 30.66 -2.63 6.70
N ASP A 300 30.66 -2.83 8.02
CA ASP A 300 31.76 -2.43 8.89
C ASP A 300 32.97 -3.37 8.69
N PRO A 301 34.15 -3.06 9.27
CA PRO A 301 35.33 -3.92 9.16
C PRO A 301 35.15 -5.34 9.72
N ASN A 302 34.08 -5.58 10.50
CA ASN A 302 33.74 -6.87 11.08
C ASN A 302 32.66 -7.62 10.27
N GLY A 303 32.23 -7.06 9.13
CA GLY A 303 31.21 -7.65 8.26
C GLY A 303 29.77 -7.43 8.70
N ALA A 304 29.52 -6.55 9.68
CA ALA A 304 28.16 -6.18 10.09
C ALA A 304 27.61 -5.01 9.25
N PRO A 305 26.32 -5.03 8.85
CA PRO A 305 25.74 -3.93 8.10
C PRO A 305 25.72 -2.64 8.95
N VAL A 306 26.28 -1.55 8.41
CA VAL A 306 26.32 -0.24 9.04
C VAL A 306 24.93 0.37 8.99
N ARG A 307 24.27 0.36 10.15
CA ARG A 307 22.91 0.91 10.32
C ARG A 307 22.93 2.43 10.41
N ARG A 308 21.94 3.08 9.81
CA ARG A 308 21.76 4.53 9.93
C ARG A 308 21.41 4.89 11.36
N SER A 309 22.19 5.80 11.94
CA SER A 309 21.92 6.33 13.29
C SER A 309 20.66 7.18 13.33
N SER A 310 20.07 7.31 14.53
CA SER A 310 18.97 8.27 14.73
C SER A 310 19.40 9.69 14.39
N LEU A 311 18.48 10.47 13.84
CA LEU A 311 18.71 11.89 13.62
C LEU A 311 18.72 12.64 14.96
N SER A 312 19.39 13.79 15.01
CA SER A 312 19.32 14.70 16.15
C SER A 312 17.88 15.19 16.36
N PRO A 313 17.33 15.16 17.58
CA PRO A 313 15.96 15.62 17.83
C PRO A 313 15.69 17.04 17.28
N PRO A 314 14.47 17.34 16.80
CA PRO A 314 14.12 18.69 16.39
C PRO A 314 14.26 19.67 17.58
N PRO A 315 14.52 20.97 17.32
CA PRO A 315 14.54 21.97 18.37
C PRO A 315 13.23 22.01 19.14
N ILE A 316 13.31 22.10 20.47
CA ILE A 316 12.13 22.22 21.33
C ILE A 316 11.48 23.58 21.07
N LYS A 317 10.23 23.55 20.62
CA LYS A 317 9.39 24.75 20.46
C LYS A 317 8.56 24.90 21.74
N ASN A 318 8.62 26.07 22.40
CA ASN A 318 7.89 26.38 23.64
C ASN A 318 6.39 26.61 23.36
N VAL A 319 5.71 25.56 22.92
CA VAL A 319 4.28 25.56 22.59
C VAL A 319 3.53 24.92 23.75
N THR A 320 2.50 25.58 24.26
CA THR A 320 1.62 25.00 25.29
C THR A 320 0.48 24.19 24.66
N TRP A 321 -0.13 23.28 25.44
CA TRP A 321 -1.31 22.54 25.00
C TRP A 321 -2.44 23.48 24.54
N ASP A 322 -2.72 24.53 25.32
CA ASP A 322 -3.77 25.50 24.99
C ASP A 322 -3.49 26.25 23.68
N GLN A 323 -2.22 26.61 23.41
CA GLN A 323 -1.84 27.21 22.13
C GLN A 323 -2.05 26.23 20.98
N TYR A 324 -1.70 24.96 21.18
CA TYR A 324 -1.85 23.91 20.19
C TYR A 324 -3.32 23.62 19.85
N ILE A 325 -4.14 23.31 20.85
CA ILE A 325 -5.51 22.82 20.63
C ILE A 325 -6.47 23.93 20.17
N ASN A 326 -6.25 25.17 20.63
CA ASN A 326 -7.09 26.30 20.25
C ASN A 326 -6.73 26.91 18.89
N SER A 327 -5.60 26.55 18.30
CA SER A 327 -5.22 26.99 16.96
C SER A 327 -6.25 26.60 15.89
N GLU A 328 -6.31 27.36 14.80
CA GLU A 328 -7.15 27.04 13.65
C GLU A 328 -6.69 25.74 12.97
N ALA A 329 -7.64 25.01 12.38
CA ALA A 329 -7.31 23.80 11.61
C ALA A 329 -6.32 24.15 10.48
N ASN A 330 -5.25 23.36 10.35
CA ASN A 330 -4.12 23.56 9.43
C ASN A 330 -3.16 24.73 9.75
N ASN A 331 -3.41 25.52 10.80
CA ASN A 331 -2.52 26.61 11.23
C ASN A 331 -2.03 26.44 12.69
N TYR A 332 -1.93 25.20 13.14
CA TYR A 332 -1.45 24.88 14.48
C TYR A 332 0.09 24.88 14.55
N PRO A 333 0.66 25.18 15.73
CA PRO A 333 2.10 25.19 15.92
C PRO A 333 2.71 23.84 15.58
N ARG A 334 3.75 23.86 14.74
CA ARG A 334 4.45 22.64 14.29
C ARG A 334 5.25 22.06 15.46
N LEU A 335 4.91 20.85 15.89
CA LEU A 335 5.54 20.20 17.05
C LEU A 335 6.87 19.48 16.72
N GLY A 336 7.19 19.28 15.43
CA GLY A 336 8.41 18.61 14.96
C GLY A 336 9.30 19.49 14.09
N ARG A 337 10.08 18.85 13.21
CA ARG A 337 10.92 19.53 12.21
C ARG A 337 10.09 20.41 11.28
N ASP A 338 10.73 21.43 10.74
CA ASP A 338 10.12 22.23 9.68
C ASP A 338 10.06 21.41 8.39
N LEU A 339 8.88 21.42 7.75
CA LEU A 339 8.58 20.50 6.67
C LEU A 339 9.20 20.99 5.35
N VAL A 340 9.92 20.10 4.68
CA VAL A 340 10.35 20.28 3.29
C VAL A 340 9.43 19.41 2.45
N TYR A 341 8.29 19.98 2.08
CA TYR A 341 7.21 19.24 1.42
C TYR A 341 6.91 19.76 0.01
N LYS A 342 6.43 18.85 -0.84
CA LYS A 342 5.90 19.14 -2.17
C LYS A 342 4.61 18.38 -2.35
N GLU A 343 3.56 19.07 -2.75
CA GLU A 343 2.30 18.44 -3.16
C GLU A 343 2.11 18.60 -4.67
N SER A 344 1.53 17.58 -5.29
CA SER A 344 1.05 17.64 -6.65
C SER A 344 -0.32 16.98 -6.72
N SER A 345 -1.20 17.62 -7.48
CA SER A 345 -2.47 17.03 -7.88
C SER A 345 -2.50 17.00 -9.39
N LYS A 346 -2.79 15.83 -9.96
CA LYS A 346 -2.89 15.67 -11.40
C LYS A 346 -4.18 14.92 -11.73
N SER A 347 -4.98 15.51 -12.61
CA SER A 347 -6.15 14.85 -13.17
C SER A 347 -5.72 13.85 -14.24
N PHE A 348 -6.34 12.68 -14.24
CA PHE A 348 -6.11 11.64 -15.22
C PHE A 348 -7.39 11.35 -15.98
N LYS A 349 -7.25 11.14 -17.28
CA LYS A 349 -8.30 10.52 -18.08
C LYS A 349 -8.12 9.02 -17.95
N ALA A 350 -9.10 8.35 -17.35
CA ALA A 350 -9.18 6.91 -17.31
C ALA A 350 -10.36 6.45 -18.16
N THR A 351 -10.24 5.27 -18.75
CA THR A 351 -11.33 4.64 -19.49
C THR A 351 -11.60 3.26 -18.92
N ILE A 352 -12.85 2.83 -19.00
CA ILE A 352 -13.27 1.51 -18.55
C ILE A 352 -14.28 0.95 -19.56
N ALA A 353 -14.08 -0.30 -19.98
CA ALA A 353 -15.01 -1.02 -20.83
C ALA A 353 -15.76 -2.03 -19.95
N MET A 354 -17.09 -1.91 -19.94
CA MET A 354 -17.98 -2.71 -19.10
C MET A 354 -18.76 -3.67 -19.97
N SER A 355 -18.75 -4.97 -19.63
CA SER A 355 -19.54 -6.00 -20.32
C SER A 355 -20.50 -6.67 -19.34
N SER A 356 -21.74 -6.91 -19.76
CA SER A 356 -22.72 -7.69 -19.00
C SER A 356 -22.56 -9.20 -19.20
N GLU A 357 -21.69 -9.62 -20.12
CA GLU A 357 -21.56 -11.03 -20.55
C GLU A 357 -20.43 -11.75 -19.83
N PHE A 358 -19.58 -11.03 -19.09
CA PHE A 358 -18.47 -11.66 -18.38
C PHE A 358 -19.00 -12.56 -17.24
N PRO A 359 -18.51 -13.79 -17.08
CA PRO A 359 -19.13 -14.74 -16.15
C PRO A 359 -18.92 -14.43 -14.67
N LEU A 360 -17.88 -13.69 -14.30
CA LEU A 360 -17.64 -13.27 -12.93
C LEU A 360 -18.34 -11.95 -12.60
N SER A 361 -18.72 -11.80 -11.32
CA SER A 361 -19.08 -10.50 -10.75
C SER A 361 -17.85 -9.73 -10.27
N VAL A 362 -18.00 -8.41 -10.10
CA VAL A 362 -16.94 -7.56 -9.54
C VAL A 362 -16.60 -7.96 -8.10
N GLU A 363 -17.60 -8.37 -7.30
CA GLU A 363 -17.40 -8.83 -5.93
C GLU A 363 -16.52 -10.09 -5.88
N MET A 364 -16.78 -11.06 -6.77
CA MET A 364 -15.96 -12.27 -6.89
C MET A 364 -14.51 -11.93 -7.27
N LEU A 365 -14.31 -10.98 -8.21
CA LEU A 365 -12.97 -10.52 -8.57
C LEU A 365 -12.25 -9.86 -7.39
N ILE A 366 -12.93 -9.05 -6.58
CA ILE A 366 -12.32 -8.42 -5.40
C ILE A 366 -11.78 -9.47 -4.42
N ASN A 367 -12.52 -10.56 -4.18
CA ASN A 367 -12.07 -11.65 -3.32
C ASN A 367 -10.83 -12.37 -3.89
N VAL A 368 -10.81 -12.62 -5.21
CA VAL A 368 -9.64 -13.21 -5.88
C VAL A 368 -8.43 -12.28 -5.76
N LEU A 369 -8.60 -10.98 -6.06
CA LEU A 369 -7.52 -9.99 -6.00
C LEU A 369 -7.04 -9.72 -4.57
N GLU A 370 -7.86 -9.93 -3.55
CA GLU A 370 -7.46 -9.78 -2.14
C GLU A 370 -6.35 -10.77 -1.75
N VAL A 371 -6.40 -11.99 -2.28
CA VAL A 371 -5.39 -13.02 -2.04
C VAL A 371 -4.08 -12.70 -2.75
N VAL A 372 -4.15 -12.22 -4.00
CA VAL A 372 -2.98 -11.93 -4.83
C VAL A 372 -2.52 -10.46 -4.73
N ALA A 373 -3.04 -9.72 -3.75
CA ALA A 373 -2.71 -8.32 -3.47
C ALA A 373 -1.28 -8.00 -2.98
N PRO A 374 -0.38 -8.95 -2.59
CA PRO A 374 0.99 -8.58 -2.24
C PRO A 374 1.72 -7.79 -3.34
N PHE A 375 1.32 -7.96 -4.60
CA PHE A 375 1.84 -7.18 -5.71
C PHE A 375 1.20 -5.78 -5.76
N LYS A 376 2.04 -4.73 -5.63
CA LYS A 376 1.63 -3.32 -5.57
C LYS A 376 0.69 -2.89 -6.71
N HIS A 377 0.91 -3.38 -7.93
CA HIS A 377 0.09 -3.03 -9.09
C HIS A 377 -1.30 -3.71 -9.04
N ILE A 378 -1.38 -4.96 -8.56
CA ILE A 378 -2.65 -5.66 -8.34
C ILE A 378 -3.46 -4.97 -7.23
N SER A 379 -2.82 -4.51 -6.15
CA SER A 379 -3.48 -3.72 -5.10
C SER A 379 -4.15 -2.46 -5.66
N LYS A 380 -3.50 -1.77 -6.61
CA LYS A 380 -4.09 -0.58 -7.27
C LYS A 380 -5.31 -0.92 -8.13
N LEU A 381 -5.29 -2.06 -8.83
CA LEU A 381 -6.46 -2.55 -9.55
C LEU A 381 -7.60 -2.86 -8.57
N ARG A 382 -7.31 -3.58 -7.47
CA ARG A 382 -8.30 -3.88 -6.43
C ARG A 382 -8.93 -2.62 -5.87
N GLU A 383 -8.12 -1.64 -5.46
CA GLU A 383 -8.60 -0.33 -4.98
C GLU A 383 -9.51 0.34 -6.01
N PHE A 384 -9.15 0.29 -7.29
CA PHE A 384 -9.96 0.89 -8.35
C PHE A 384 -11.31 0.18 -8.55
N ILE A 385 -11.36 -1.15 -8.57
CA ILE A 385 -12.62 -1.88 -8.80
C ILE A 385 -13.55 -1.91 -7.58
N THR A 386 -13.04 -1.58 -6.39
CA THR A 386 -13.89 -1.39 -5.21
C THR A 386 -14.75 -0.13 -5.28
N PHE A 387 -14.50 0.75 -6.25
CA PHE A 387 -15.40 1.86 -6.53
C PHE A 387 -16.72 1.37 -7.12
N LYS A 388 -17.78 2.19 -6.98
CA LYS A 388 -19.08 1.91 -7.60
C LYS A 388 -18.98 2.09 -9.12
N LEU A 389 -18.52 1.03 -9.79
CA LEU A 389 -18.43 0.96 -11.24
C LEU A 389 -19.83 1.02 -11.90
N PRO A 390 -19.91 1.34 -13.20
CA PRO A 390 -21.14 1.15 -13.96
C PRO A 390 -21.60 -0.32 -13.94
N ALA A 391 -22.80 -0.59 -14.45
CA ALA A 391 -23.31 -1.97 -14.51
C ALA A 391 -22.45 -2.86 -15.41
N GLY A 392 -22.29 -4.13 -15.00
CA GLY A 392 -21.48 -5.14 -15.69
C GLY A 392 -20.12 -5.38 -15.04
N PHE A 393 -19.24 -6.08 -15.76
CA PHE A 393 -17.88 -6.43 -15.36
C PHE A 393 -16.85 -5.62 -16.17
N PRO A 394 -15.77 -5.13 -15.53
CA PRO A 394 -14.78 -4.29 -16.17
C PRO A 394 -13.75 -5.09 -16.99
N VAL A 395 -14.13 -5.52 -18.19
CA VAL A 395 -13.27 -6.33 -19.08
C VAL A 395 -12.02 -5.60 -19.58
N LYS A 396 -11.98 -4.27 -19.51
CA LYS A 396 -10.78 -3.45 -19.78
C LYS A 396 -10.75 -2.20 -18.92
N ILE A 397 -9.61 -1.89 -18.31
CA ILE A 397 -9.41 -0.77 -17.40
C ILE A 397 -8.12 -0.03 -17.77
N GLU A 398 -8.18 1.29 -17.90
CA GLU A 398 -7.00 2.15 -18.10
C GLU A 398 -6.89 3.13 -16.93
N ILE A 399 -5.95 2.88 -16.01
CA ILE A 399 -5.79 3.66 -14.77
C ILE A 399 -4.35 4.17 -14.58
N PRO A 400 -4.18 5.35 -13.98
CA PRO A 400 -2.86 5.85 -13.63
C PRO A 400 -2.24 5.03 -12.50
N ILE A 401 -1.03 4.54 -12.72
CA ILE A 401 -0.25 3.84 -11.69
C ILE A 401 0.79 4.79 -11.08
N LEU A 402 1.41 5.64 -11.89
CA LEU A 402 2.37 6.66 -11.49
C LEU A 402 2.07 7.98 -12.24
N PRO A 403 2.61 9.14 -11.82
CA PRO A 403 2.28 10.43 -12.44
C PRO A 403 2.48 10.50 -13.97
N THR A 404 3.36 9.65 -14.49
CA THR A 404 3.69 9.53 -15.91
C THR A 404 3.26 8.21 -16.55
N VAL A 405 2.83 7.21 -15.77
CA VAL A 405 2.54 5.85 -16.26
C VAL A 405 1.10 5.46 -16.01
N THR A 406 0.44 5.02 -17.07
CA THR A 406 -0.90 4.41 -17.07
C THR A 406 -0.74 2.90 -17.27
N ALA A 407 -1.45 2.09 -16.48
CA ALA A 407 -1.62 0.68 -16.78
C ALA A 407 -2.93 0.48 -17.54
N LYS A 408 -2.84 -0.26 -18.64
CA LYS A 408 -3.97 -0.80 -19.36
C LYS A 408 -4.08 -2.28 -18.99
N ILE A 409 -5.18 -2.63 -18.35
CA ILE A 409 -5.49 -3.97 -17.86
C ILE A 409 -6.61 -4.52 -18.74
N THR A 410 -6.41 -5.70 -19.32
CA THR A 410 -7.40 -6.35 -20.20
C THR A 410 -7.62 -7.80 -19.76
N PHE A 411 -8.87 -8.16 -19.52
CA PHE A 411 -9.26 -9.55 -19.26
C PHE A 411 -9.31 -10.28 -20.62
N GLN A 412 -8.31 -11.10 -20.89
CA GLN A 412 -8.12 -11.71 -22.20
C GLN A 412 -8.90 -13.00 -22.38
N GLN A 413 -8.87 -13.85 -21.36
CA GLN A 413 -9.45 -15.17 -21.39
C GLN A 413 -10.03 -15.47 -20.02
N PHE A 414 -11.18 -16.15 -20.02
CA PHE A 414 -11.81 -16.67 -18.82
C PHE A 414 -12.56 -17.94 -19.17
N ASP A 415 -12.33 -18.99 -18.39
CA ASP A 415 -13.04 -20.26 -18.54
C ASP A 415 -13.30 -20.84 -17.15
N PHE A 416 -14.54 -21.29 -16.89
CA PHE A 416 -14.77 -22.22 -15.79
C PHE A 416 -14.17 -23.58 -16.17
N ARG A 417 -13.45 -24.20 -15.24
CA ARG A 417 -12.64 -25.40 -15.49
C ARG A 417 -12.75 -26.37 -14.33
N ASP A 418 -13.13 -27.60 -14.62
CA ASP A 418 -13.17 -28.71 -13.65
C ASP A 418 -11.86 -29.54 -13.65
N ASP A 419 -11.07 -29.42 -14.72
CA ASP A 419 -9.85 -30.18 -14.98
C ASP A 419 -8.56 -29.59 -14.37
N ILE A 420 -8.65 -28.51 -13.59
CA ILE A 420 -7.48 -27.92 -12.94
C ILE A 420 -6.87 -28.93 -11.94
N SER A 421 -5.61 -29.33 -12.14
CA SER A 421 -4.95 -30.28 -11.25
C SER A 421 -4.69 -29.67 -9.86
N LYS A 422 -4.92 -30.45 -8.79
CA LYS A 422 -4.56 -30.05 -7.43
C LYS A 422 -3.05 -29.86 -7.26
N GLU A 423 -2.25 -30.57 -8.05
CA GLU A 423 -0.78 -30.50 -8.00
C GLU A 423 -0.25 -29.11 -8.38
N MET A 424 -1.02 -28.30 -9.12
CA MET A 424 -0.62 -26.93 -9.47
C MET A 424 -0.47 -26.03 -8.25
N PHE A 425 -1.12 -26.35 -7.12
CA PHE A 425 -1.15 -25.56 -5.90
C PHE A 425 -0.17 -26.07 -4.83
N ILE A 426 0.75 -26.95 -5.23
CA ILE A 426 1.75 -27.56 -4.35
C ILE A 426 3.13 -27.18 -4.87
N THR A 427 4.06 -26.89 -3.95
CA THR A 427 5.47 -26.68 -4.29
C THR A 427 6.06 -27.96 -4.91
N PRO A 428 6.66 -27.90 -6.11
CA PRO A 428 7.25 -29.08 -6.71
C PRO A 428 8.42 -29.62 -5.87
N ASN A 429 8.55 -30.94 -5.77
CA ASN A 429 9.54 -31.61 -4.91
C ASN A 429 11.00 -31.30 -5.25
N ASN A 430 11.27 -30.81 -6.46
CA ASN A 430 12.61 -30.44 -6.92
C ASN A 430 12.98 -28.97 -6.65
N TYR A 431 12.14 -28.23 -5.91
CA TYR A 431 12.42 -26.85 -5.51
C TYR A 431 13.05 -26.80 -4.13
N ILE A 432 13.92 -25.82 -3.92
CA ILE A 432 14.62 -25.62 -2.64
C ILE A 432 14.07 -24.38 -1.95
N GLU A 433 13.88 -24.44 -0.63
CA GLU A 433 13.44 -23.26 0.12
C GLU A 433 14.58 -22.24 0.23
N ASP A 434 14.36 -21.02 -0.25
CA ASP A 434 15.24 -19.87 -0.06
C ASP A 434 14.42 -18.73 0.56
N PRO A 435 14.50 -18.53 1.89
CA PRO A 435 13.77 -17.48 2.57
C PRO A 435 14.17 -16.04 2.19
N THR A 436 15.24 -15.87 1.41
CA THR A 436 15.80 -14.55 1.07
C THR A 436 15.57 -14.16 -0.39
N ARG A 437 14.89 -15.01 -1.17
CA ARG A 437 14.74 -14.81 -2.62
C ARG A 437 13.91 -13.57 -2.97
N PHE A 438 12.84 -13.33 -2.20
CA PHE A 438 11.87 -12.25 -2.37
C PHE A 438 11.83 -11.42 -1.07
N PRO A 439 12.79 -10.52 -0.85
CA PRO A 439 12.88 -9.75 0.40
C PRO A 439 11.72 -8.77 0.61
N ASP A 440 10.97 -8.45 -0.45
CA ASP A 440 9.82 -7.56 -0.43
C ASP A 440 8.47 -8.27 -0.14
N LEU A 441 8.46 -9.60 0.06
CA LEU A 441 7.25 -10.44 0.19
C LEU A 441 7.13 -11.19 1.52
#